data_AF-A0AA37WRC8-F1
#
_entry.id   AF-A0AA37WRC8-F1
#
_cell.length_a   1.000
_cell.length_b   1.000
_cell.length_c   1.000
_cell.angle_alpha   90.00
_cell.angle_beta   90.00
_cell.angle_gamma   90.00
#
_symmetry.space_group_name_H-M   'P 1'
#
loop_
_entity.id
_entity.type
_entity.pdbx_description
1 polymer ?
#
loop_
_entity_poly.entity_id
_entity_poly.type
_entity_poly.pdbx_seq_one_letter_code
_entity_poly.pdbx_strand_id
1 'polypeptide(L)'
;MSRPLAALLAVGLASAPALAREDVNAPAREAELRTCLNHPAWVVPPDAVIADRASFCGCYADGAVKARLWELEKAEANEGEEVRRTVADRTISLHDRTSAAIAASCLKP
;
A
#
# COMPACT_ATOMS: atom_id res chain seq x y z
N MET A 1 -31.29 48.07 -28.59
CA MET A 1 -30.14 47.44 -27.92
C MET A 1 -30.69 46.31 -27.06
N SER A 2 -30.63 45.05 -27.52
CA SER A 2 -31.04 43.89 -26.72
C SER A 2 -30.19 42.68 -27.17
N ARG A 3 -29.29 42.20 -26.29
CA ARG A 3 -28.50 40.97 -26.49
C ARG A 3 -29.11 39.83 -25.65
N PRO A 4 -29.13 38.57 -26.15
CA PRO A 4 -29.82 37.44 -25.53
C PRO A 4 -28.92 36.59 -24.61
N LEU A 5 -29.60 35.77 -23.80
CA LEU A 5 -29.23 34.56 -23.04
C LEU A 5 -27.74 34.12 -22.96
N ALA A 6 -27.28 33.87 -21.73
CA ALA A 6 -26.34 32.81 -21.35
C ALA A 6 -26.82 32.23 -20.01
N ALA A 7 -27.49 31.08 -20.00
CA ALA A 7 -26.89 29.74 -19.93
C ALA A 7 -26.19 29.46 -18.58
N LEU A 8 -26.98 28.94 -17.65
CA LEU A 8 -26.82 27.68 -16.91
C LEU A 8 -25.39 27.17 -16.55
N LEU A 9 -25.36 26.56 -15.35
CA LEU A 9 -24.40 25.56 -14.82
C LEU A 9 -23.34 26.08 -13.84
N ALA A 10 -23.77 26.37 -12.61
CA ALA A 10 -22.92 26.07 -11.46
C ALA A 10 -23.08 24.58 -11.13
N VAL A 11 -22.20 23.77 -11.72
CA VAL A 11 -21.99 22.37 -11.36
C VAL A 11 -21.66 22.34 -9.86
N GLY A 12 -22.60 21.86 -9.06
CA GLY A 12 -22.32 21.46 -7.69
C GLY A 12 -21.17 20.47 -7.72
N LEU A 13 -20.07 20.82 -7.07
CA LEU A 13 -18.95 19.92 -6.86
C LEU A 13 -19.50 18.65 -6.21
N ALA A 14 -19.61 17.60 -7.03
CA ALA A 14 -19.92 16.28 -6.57
C ALA A 14 -18.88 15.92 -5.52
N SER A 15 -19.32 15.78 -4.28
CA SER A 15 -18.66 14.97 -3.26
C SER A 15 -18.54 13.57 -3.83
N ALA A 16 -17.42 13.30 -4.51
CA ALA A 16 -17.11 11.96 -5.00
C ALA A 16 -17.08 11.03 -3.78
N PRO A 17 -17.86 9.94 -3.79
CA PRO A 17 -17.97 9.08 -2.63
C PRO A 17 -16.62 8.39 -2.42
N ALA A 18 -16.20 8.30 -1.15
CA ALA A 18 -15.04 7.53 -0.71
C ALA A 18 -15.12 6.02 -1.04
N LEU A 19 -16.21 5.56 -1.66
CA LEU A 19 -16.55 4.17 -1.96
C LEU A 19 -15.75 3.53 -3.10
N ALA A 20 -14.80 4.22 -3.73
CA ALA A 20 -14.02 3.67 -4.85
C ALA A 20 -12.55 3.35 -4.51
N ARG A 21 -12.04 3.71 -3.33
CA ARG A 21 -10.63 3.48 -2.96
C ARG A 21 -10.37 2.10 -2.35
N GLU A 22 -11.38 1.49 -1.72
CA GLU A 22 -11.25 0.14 -1.15
C GLU A 22 -11.16 -0.93 -2.24
N ASP A 23 -11.84 -0.76 -3.37
CA ASP A 23 -11.90 -1.77 -4.43
C ASP A 23 -10.62 -1.83 -5.28
N VAL A 24 -10.03 -0.68 -5.61
CA VAL A 24 -8.80 -0.60 -6.43
C VAL A 24 -7.61 -1.26 -5.74
N ASN A 25 -7.59 -1.26 -4.41
CA ASN A 25 -6.50 -1.83 -3.62
C ASN A 25 -6.77 -3.28 -3.18
N ALA A 26 -7.97 -3.82 -3.41
CA ALA A 26 -8.32 -5.19 -3.03
C ALA A 26 -7.37 -6.25 -3.61
N PRO A 27 -6.90 -6.15 -4.88
CA PRO A 27 -5.92 -7.09 -5.42
C PRO A 27 -4.55 -7.02 -4.72
N ALA A 28 -4.10 -5.81 -4.36
CA ALA A 28 -2.83 -5.61 -3.66
C ALA A 28 -2.91 -6.15 -2.22
N ARG A 29 -4.02 -5.87 -1.53
CA ARG A 29 -4.30 -6.38 -0.19
C ARG A 29 -4.31 -7.90 -0.14
N GLU A 30 -4.99 -8.53 -1.09
CA GLU A 30 -5.09 -9.99 -1.18
C GLU A 30 -3.72 -10.64 -1.47
N ALA A 31 -2.89 -9.99 -2.30
CA ALA A 31 -1.53 -10.45 -2.54
C ALA A 31 -0.68 -10.40 -1.26
N GLU A 32 -0.68 -9.27 -0.54
CA GLU A 32 0.05 -9.11 0.73
C GLU A 32 -0.42 -10.10 1.79
N LEU A 33 -1.73 -10.30 1.91
CA LEU A 33 -2.32 -11.26 2.84
C LEU A 33 -1.83 -12.68 2.53
N ARG A 34 -1.87 -13.07 1.25
CA ARG A 34 -1.40 -14.38 0.80
C ARG A 34 0.10 -14.57 1.05
N THR A 35 0.90 -13.55 0.78
CA THR A 35 2.35 -13.57 1.04
C THR A 35 2.64 -13.76 2.52
N CYS A 36 2.01 -12.97 3.40
CA CYS A 36 2.19 -13.09 4.85
C CYS A 36 1.77 -14.47 5.39
N LEU A 37 0.64 -15.02 4.91
CA LEU A 37 0.15 -16.31 5.38
C LEU A 37 1.05 -17.49 4.96
N ASN A 38 1.61 -17.44 3.75
CA ASN A 38 2.45 -18.51 3.21
C ASN A 38 3.94 -18.37 3.60
N HIS A 39 4.42 -17.13 3.74
CA HIS A 39 5.82 -16.82 4.00
C HIS A 39 5.97 -15.85 5.19
N PRO A 40 5.47 -16.22 6.39
CA PRO A 40 5.48 -15.31 7.54
C PRO A 40 6.90 -14.87 7.93
N ALA A 41 7.91 -15.71 7.71
CA ALA A 41 9.30 -15.37 8.01
C ALA A 41 9.88 -14.20 7.20
N TRP A 42 9.22 -13.79 6.10
CA TRP A 42 9.64 -12.62 5.32
C TRP A 42 9.13 -11.29 5.89
N VAL A 43 8.10 -11.37 6.73
CA VAL A 43 7.37 -10.21 7.26
C VAL A 43 7.59 -10.06 8.77
N VAL A 44 7.64 -11.20 9.46
CA VAL A 44 7.66 -11.27 10.90
C VAL A 44 9.10 -11.22 11.40
N PRO A 45 9.43 -10.33 12.36
CA PRO A 45 10.73 -10.35 13.02
C PRO A 45 11.01 -11.74 13.60
N PRO A 46 12.24 -12.27 13.47
CA PRO A 46 12.55 -13.67 13.81
C PRO A 46 12.31 -14.02 15.29
N ASP A 47 12.27 -13.01 16.17
CA ASP A 47 12.04 -13.10 17.60
C ASP A 47 10.60 -12.77 18.04
N ALA A 48 9.72 -12.38 17.12
CA ALA A 48 8.35 -12.00 17.44
C ALA A 48 7.43 -13.21 17.67
N VAL A 49 6.63 -13.15 18.74
CA VAL A 49 5.57 -14.13 19.03
C VAL A 49 4.26 -13.62 18.47
N ILE A 50 3.65 -14.38 17.56
CA ILE A 50 2.35 -14.06 16.97
C ILE A 50 1.29 -14.97 17.59
N ALA A 51 0.41 -14.39 18.41
CA ALA A 51 -0.69 -15.11 19.06
C ALA A 51 -1.77 -15.59 18.08
N ASP A 52 -2.07 -14.80 17.05
CA ASP A 52 -3.00 -15.15 15.98
C ASP A 52 -2.45 -14.68 14.62
N ARG A 53 -2.04 -15.65 13.81
CA ARG A 53 -1.44 -15.40 12.49
C ARG A 53 -2.42 -14.75 11.52
N ALA A 54 -3.69 -15.12 11.53
CA ALA A 54 -4.67 -14.58 10.60
C ALA A 54 -4.94 -13.11 10.92
N SER A 55 -5.13 -12.79 12.21
CA SER A 55 -5.28 -11.40 12.66
C SER A 55 -4.04 -10.56 12.37
N PHE A 56 -2.84 -11.08 12.62
CA PHE A 56 -1.59 -10.39 12.29
C PHE A 56 -1.46 -10.09 10.79
N CYS A 57 -1.62 -11.12 9.95
CA CYS A 57 -1.47 -10.95 8.51
C CYS A 57 -2.55 -10.04 7.90
N GLY A 58 -3.76 -10.04 8.46
CA GLY A 58 -4.79 -9.07 8.08
C GLY A 58 -4.38 -7.63 8.37
N CYS A 59 -3.87 -7.36 9.58
CA CYS A 59 -3.33 -6.04 9.94
C CYS A 59 -2.15 -5.64 9.04
N TYR A 60 -1.22 -6.56 8.80
CA TYR A 60 -0.06 -6.31 7.94
C TYR A 60 -0.48 -5.95 6.52
N ALA A 61 -1.37 -6.74 5.90
CA ALA A 61 -1.85 -6.49 4.54
C ALA A 61 -2.54 -5.12 4.41
N ASP A 62 -3.32 -4.72 5.41
CA ASP A 62 -3.94 -3.40 5.45
C ASP A 62 -2.89 -2.28 5.56
N GLY A 63 -1.86 -2.48 6.38
CA GLY A 63 -0.75 -1.55 6.55
C GLY A 63 0.12 -1.42 5.29
N ALA A 64 0.45 -2.54 4.64
CA ALA A 64 1.23 -2.63 3.42
C ALA A 64 0.58 -1.86 2.27
N VAL A 65 -0.74 -2.01 2.10
CA VAL A 65 -1.51 -1.27 1.10
C VAL A 65 -1.55 0.22 1.41
N LYS A 66 -1.78 0.61 2.67
CA LYS A 66 -1.77 2.03 3.08
C LYS A 66 -0.41 2.68 2.85
N ALA A 67 0.67 1.94 3.07
CA ALA A 67 2.03 2.39 2.82
C ALA A 67 2.46 2.27 1.35
N ARG A 68 1.63 1.69 0.48
CA ARG A 68 1.90 1.43 -0.94
C ARG A 68 3.19 0.62 -1.15
N LEU A 69 3.44 -0.41 -0.32
CA LEU A 69 4.63 -1.27 -0.44
C LEU A 69 4.77 -1.86 -1.84
N TRP A 70 3.67 -2.27 -2.47
CA TRP A 70 3.63 -2.77 -3.85
C TRP A 70 4.21 -1.80 -4.91
N GLU A 71 4.24 -0.49 -4.63
CA GLU A 71 4.89 0.49 -5.52
C GLU A 71 6.40 0.54 -5.33
N LEU A 72 6.86 0.35 -4.10
CA LEU A 72 8.29 0.21 -3.80
C LEU A 72 8.81 -1.09 -4.39
N GLU A 73 8.09 -2.21 -4.22
CA GLU A 73 8.44 -3.50 -4.82
C GLU A 73 8.47 -3.42 -6.36
N LYS A 74 7.53 -2.70 -6.99
CA LYS A 74 7.59 -2.43 -8.44
C LYS A 74 8.80 -1.58 -8.83
N ALA A 75 9.19 -0.61 -8.01
CA ALA A 75 10.38 0.20 -8.26
C ALA A 75 11.68 -0.61 -8.09
N GLU A 76 11.68 -1.61 -7.21
CA GLU A 76 12.77 -2.57 -7.04
C GLU A 76 12.85 -3.57 -8.19
N ALA A 77 11.70 -4.11 -8.64
CA ALA A 77 11.65 -5.11 -9.71
C ALA A 77 11.91 -4.53 -11.11
N ASN A 78 11.65 -3.23 -11.31
CA ASN A 78 11.93 -2.54 -12.57
C ASN A 78 13.32 -1.88 -12.54
N GLU A 79 14.37 -2.70 -12.43
CA GLU A 79 15.74 -2.31 -12.75
C GLU A 79 15.88 -2.05 -14.25
N GLY A 80 15.23 -0.98 -14.75
CA GLY A 80 15.55 -0.44 -16.06
C GLY A 80 17.01 0.00 -16.06
N GLU A 81 17.75 -0.38 -17.12
CA GLU A 81 19.12 0.07 -17.40
C GLU A 81 19.34 1.52 -16.94
N GLU A 82 20.39 1.74 -16.13
CA GLU A 82 20.85 3.03 -15.59
C GLU A 82 20.24 3.62 -14.30
N VAL A 83 19.45 2.88 -13.52
CA VAL A 83 19.23 3.28 -12.11
C VAL A 83 20.43 2.82 -11.28
N ARG A 84 21.43 3.70 -11.17
CA ARG A 84 22.65 3.58 -10.32
C ARG A 84 22.33 2.80 -9.05
N ARG A 85 22.93 1.61 -8.84
CA ARG A 85 22.74 0.70 -7.67
C ARG A 85 22.37 1.39 -6.35
N THR A 86 22.99 2.54 -6.06
CA THR A 86 22.70 3.38 -4.89
C THR A 86 21.22 3.78 -4.71
N VAL A 87 20.42 3.91 -5.77
CA VAL A 87 18.98 4.24 -5.67
C VAL A 87 18.17 2.97 -5.40
N ALA A 88 18.48 1.86 -6.08
CA ALA A 88 17.87 0.55 -5.80
C ALA A 88 18.14 0.10 -4.35
N ASP A 89 19.38 0.19 -3.87
CA ASP A 89 19.76 -0.14 -2.49
C ASP A 89 19.01 0.72 -1.45
N ARG A 90 18.76 2.01 -1.77
CA ARG A 90 17.96 2.90 -0.92
C ARG A 90 16.49 2.53 -0.92
N THR A 91 15.96 2.05 -2.05
CA THR A 91 14.56 1.61 -2.18
C THR A 91 14.34 0.30 -1.42
N ILE A 92 15.21 -0.70 -1.58
CA ILE A 92 15.19 -1.96 -0.81
C ILE A 92 15.26 -1.67 0.69
N SER A 93 16.21 -0.82 1.10
CA SER A 93 16.33 -0.40 2.51
C SER A 93 15.09 0.36 3.02
N LEU A 94 14.34 1.03 2.15
CA LEU A 94 13.10 1.71 2.51
C LEU A 94 11.93 0.74 2.60
N HIS A 95 11.81 -0.20 1.66
CA HIS A 95 10.80 -1.25 1.68
C HIS A 95 10.93 -2.11 2.93
N ASP A 96 12.13 -2.63 3.23
CA ASP A 96 12.38 -3.49 4.40
C ASP A 96 12.06 -2.76 5.71
N ARG A 97 12.49 -1.51 5.85
CA ARG A 97 12.19 -0.70 7.06
C ARG A 97 10.70 -0.42 7.21
N THR A 98 10.01 -0.15 6.10
CA THR A 98 8.57 0.14 6.11
C THR A 98 7.79 -1.12 6.45
N SER A 99 8.13 -2.26 5.83
CA SER A 99 7.56 -3.57 6.12
C SER A 99 7.76 -3.94 7.60
N ALA A 100 8.98 -3.81 8.13
CA ALA A 100 9.28 -4.09 9.53
C ALA A 100 8.49 -3.17 10.50
N ALA A 101 8.35 -1.88 10.17
CA ALA A 101 7.58 -0.94 10.99
C ALA A 101 6.08 -1.29 11.01
N ILE A 102 5.52 -1.71 9.88
CA ILE A 102 4.12 -2.17 9.80
C ILE A 102 3.97 -3.45 10.62
N ALA A 103 4.85 -4.43 10.43
CA ALA A 103 4.82 -5.68 11.18
C ALA A 103 4.87 -5.44 12.69
N ALA A 104 5.79 -4.58 13.16
CA ALA A 104 5.89 -4.20 14.56
C ALA A 104 4.61 -3.55 15.10
N SER A 105 3.94 -2.69 14.31
CA SER A 105 2.67 -2.07 14.71
C SER A 105 1.50 -3.05 14.82
N CYS A 106 1.58 -4.20 14.13
CA CYS A 106 0.57 -5.25 14.12
C CYS A 106 0.78 -6.32 15.18
N LEU A 107 1.96 -6.36 15.82
CA LEU A 107 2.20 -7.16 17.00
C LEU A 107 1.44 -6.52 18.16
N LYS A 108 0.37 -7.18 18.60
CA LYS A 108 -0.29 -6.81 19.86
C LYS A 108 0.69 -7.09 21.01
N PRO A 109 0.76 -6.21 22.04
CA PRO A 109 1.46 -6.54 23.28
C PRO A 109 0.84 -7.76 23.98
#